data_AF-A0A9E3BYR2-F1
#
_entry.id   AF-A0A9E3BYR2-F1
#
_cell.length_a   1.000
_cell.length_b   1.000
_cell.length_c   1.000
_cell.angle_alpha   90.00
_cell.angle_beta   90.00
_cell.angle_gamma   90.00
#
_symmetry.space_group_name_H-M   'P 1'
#
loop_
_entity.id
_entity.type
_entity.pdbx_description
1 polymer ?
#
loop_
_entity_poly.entity_id
_entity_poly.type
_entity_poly.pdbx_seq_one_letter_code
_entity_poly.pdbx_strand_id
1 'polypeptide(L)'
;MMTREELINYVLDAELEEFDTVRQVVREWGEAHPSDEEPENLQYYLACSEEPIRRSRAELRAIQDKIQNCGPACLTREEVARFGLASRGIEGVAQAREVLFAWERAHPDVPRMYEVFEQLYMMEDAARGMAEEEDAARSEASPQPLAA
;
A
#
# COMPACT_ATOMS: atom_id res chain seq x y z
N MET A 1 -14.03 -8.52 20.20
CA MET A 1 -15.02 -7.77 19.41
C MET A 1 -14.37 -6.44 19.08
N MET A 2 -14.24 -6.09 17.81
CA MET A 2 -13.49 -4.90 17.36
C MET A 2 -14.27 -3.63 17.68
N THR A 3 -13.59 -2.61 18.21
CA THR A 3 -14.16 -1.29 18.50
C THR A 3 -14.30 -0.45 17.23
N ARG A 4 -15.06 0.63 17.31
CA ARG A 4 -15.26 1.56 16.19
C ARG A 4 -13.96 2.21 15.71
N GLU A 5 -13.09 2.60 16.64
CA GLU A 5 -11.81 3.27 16.33
C GLU A 5 -10.84 2.29 15.65
N GLU A 6 -10.78 1.05 16.11
CA GLU A 6 -10.02 -0.03 15.46
C GLU A 6 -10.54 -0.32 14.04
N LEU A 7 -11.86 -0.32 13.83
CA LEU A 7 -12.46 -0.51 12.51
C LEU A 7 -12.12 0.64 11.56
N ILE A 8 -12.16 1.88 12.03
CA ILE A 8 -11.82 3.06 11.22
C ILE A 8 -10.35 2.98 10.81
N ASN A 9 -9.44 2.69 11.73
CA ASN A 9 -8.02 2.54 11.41
C ASN A 9 -7.80 1.38 10.43
N TYR A 10 -8.47 0.25 10.63
CA TYR A 10 -8.43 -0.89 9.69
C TYR A 10 -8.91 -0.52 8.27
N VAL A 11 -9.97 0.28 8.14
CA VAL A 11 -10.47 0.77 6.84
C VAL A 11 -9.51 1.77 6.20
N LEU A 12 -8.85 2.60 6.99
CA LEU A 12 -7.91 3.62 6.51
C LEU A 12 -6.58 3.01 6.06
N ASP A 13 -6.15 1.92 6.72
CA ASP A 13 -4.89 1.22 6.42
C ASP A 13 -5.06 0.11 5.36
N ALA A 14 -6.30 -0.24 5.01
CA ALA A 14 -6.61 -1.30 4.07
C ALA A 14 -6.03 -1.08 2.67
N GLU A 15 -5.38 -2.12 2.15
CA GLU A 15 -4.96 -2.16 0.75
C GLU A 15 -6.11 -2.56 -0.19
N LEU A 16 -6.02 -2.19 -1.47
CA LEU A 16 -7.08 -2.49 -2.46
C LEU A 16 -7.40 -3.98 -2.66
N GLU A 17 -6.46 -4.87 -2.35
CA GLU A 17 -6.68 -6.33 -2.36
C GLU A 17 -7.58 -6.80 -1.21
N GLU A 18 -7.66 -5.99 -0.15
CA GLU A 18 -8.43 -6.28 1.04
C GLU A 18 -9.77 -5.55 1.02
N PHE A 19 -10.08 -4.70 0.03
CA PHE A 19 -11.31 -3.89 0.04
C PHE A 19 -12.58 -4.72 0.09
N ASP A 20 -12.62 -5.88 -0.56
CA ASP A 20 -13.77 -6.79 -0.44
C ASP A 20 -13.87 -7.39 0.96
N THR A 21 -12.73 -7.74 1.57
CA THR A 21 -12.62 -8.19 2.96
C THR A 21 -13.04 -7.09 3.93
N VAL A 22 -12.59 -5.86 3.72
CA VAL A 22 -12.88 -4.69 4.54
C VAL A 22 -14.34 -4.30 4.43
N ARG A 23 -14.93 -4.35 3.23
CA ARG A 23 -16.39 -4.18 3.04
C ARG A 23 -17.17 -5.24 3.80
N GLN A 24 -16.69 -6.48 3.81
CA GLN A 24 -17.31 -7.57 4.55
C GLN A 24 -17.20 -7.34 6.06
N VAL A 25 -16.02 -6.96 6.57
CA VAL A 25 -15.79 -6.65 7.98
C VAL A 25 -16.64 -5.47 8.45
N VAL A 26 -16.74 -4.40 7.65
CA VAL A 26 -17.60 -3.23 7.96
C VAL A 26 -19.08 -3.62 8.00
N ARG A 27 -19.52 -4.51 7.10
CA ARG A 27 -20.89 -5.03 7.10
C ARG A 27 -21.18 -5.86 8.36
N GLU A 28 -20.32 -6.81 8.67
CA GLU A 28 -20.45 -7.68 9.86
C GLU A 28 -20.43 -6.85 11.15
N TRP A 29 -19.59 -5.81 11.21
CA TRP A 29 -19.55 -4.90 12.34
C TRP A 29 -20.86 -4.11 12.50
N GLY A 30 -21.42 -3.60 11.40
CA GLY A 30 -22.71 -2.90 11.41
C GLY A 30 -23.88 -3.78 11.83
N GLU A 31 -23.90 -5.05 11.42
CA GLU A 31 -24.91 -6.03 11.86
C GLU A 31 -24.80 -6.34 13.37
N ALA A 32 -23.57 -6.35 13.91
CA ALA A 32 -23.31 -6.58 15.32
C ALA A 32 -23.57 -5.34 16.21
N HIS A 33 -23.62 -4.13 15.63
CA HIS A 33 -23.83 -2.86 16.33
C HIS A 33 -25.03 -2.07 15.75
N PRO A 34 -26.25 -2.63 15.79
CA PRO A 34 -27.42 -2.06 15.11
C PRO A 34 -27.94 -0.73 15.70
N SER A 35 -27.43 -0.31 16.86
CA SER A 35 -27.77 0.98 17.49
C SER A 35 -26.83 2.13 17.13
N ASP A 36 -25.72 1.86 16.43
CA ASP A 36 -24.85 2.91 15.90
C ASP A 36 -25.42 3.41 14.57
N GLU A 37 -26.00 4.62 14.56
CA GLU A 37 -26.64 5.26 13.40
C GLU A 37 -25.63 5.83 12.36
N GLU A 38 -24.33 5.58 12.52
CA GLU A 38 -23.27 6.14 11.65
C GLU A 38 -22.59 5.19 10.63
N PRO A 39 -23.21 4.10 10.10
CA PRO A 39 -22.59 3.28 9.06
C PRO A 39 -22.40 4.06 7.75
N GLU A 40 -23.13 5.16 7.56
CA GLU A 40 -22.99 6.08 6.43
C GLU A 40 -21.59 6.72 6.39
N ASN A 41 -21.00 7.03 7.55
CA ASN A 41 -19.65 7.59 7.63
C ASN A 41 -18.60 6.55 7.21
N LEU A 42 -18.73 5.29 7.62
CA LEU A 42 -17.83 4.21 7.21
C LEU A 42 -17.94 3.90 5.71
N GLN A 43 -19.16 3.88 5.16
CA GLN A 43 -19.38 3.74 3.71
C GLN A 43 -18.79 4.93 2.95
N TYR A 44 -18.89 6.14 3.51
CA TYR A 44 -18.26 7.33 2.95
C TYR A 44 -16.72 7.23 2.98
N TYR A 45 -16.12 6.81 4.10
CA TYR A 45 -14.67 6.60 4.18
C TYR A 45 -14.18 5.55 3.19
N LEU A 46 -14.91 4.43 3.06
CA LEU A 46 -14.64 3.40 2.05
C LEU A 46 -14.74 3.94 0.62
N ALA A 47 -15.78 4.72 0.30
CA ALA A 47 -15.95 5.29 -1.03
C ALA A 47 -14.86 6.34 -1.35
N CYS A 48 -14.47 7.14 -0.36
CA CYS A 48 -13.40 8.13 -0.48
C CYS A 48 -12.01 7.49 -0.63
N SER A 49 -11.79 6.30 -0.07
CA SER A 49 -10.55 5.55 -0.24
C SER A 49 -10.54 4.69 -1.50
N GLU A 50 -11.67 4.13 -1.93
CA GLU A 50 -11.73 3.19 -3.06
C GLU A 50 -11.33 3.82 -4.41
N GLU A 51 -11.84 5.00 -4.73
CA GLU A 51 -11.64 5.61 -6.05
C GLU A 51 -10.19 6.10 -6.30
N PRO A 52 -9.53 6.82 -5.35
CA PRO A 52 -8.12 7.19 -5.51
C PRO A 52 -7.20 5.98 -5.58
N ILE A 53 -7.45 4.95 -4.78
CA ILE A 53 -6.62 3.73 -4.79
C ILE A 53 -6.85 2.96 -6.11
N ARG A 54 -8.08 2.92 -6.63
CA ARG A 54 -8.39 2.28 -7.94
C ARG A 54 -7.64 2.97 -9.07
N ARG A 55 -7.67 4.30 -9.08
CA ARG A 55 -6.94 5.12 -10.05
C ARG A 55 -5.44 4.87 -9.95
N SER A 56 -4.87 4.90 -8.74
CA SER A 56 -3.45 4.62 -8.51
C SER A 56 -3.05 3.22 -8.99
N ARG A 57 -3.88 2.19 -8.79
CA ARG A 57 -3.63 0.83 -9.28
C ARG A 57 -3.72 0.70 -10.79
N ALA A 58 -4.71 1.32 -11.41
CA ALA A 58 -4.84 1.30 -12.87
C ALA A 58 -3.61 1.95 -13.53
N GLU A 59 -3.11 3.05 -12.95
CA GLU A 59 -1.89 3.72 -13.38
C GLU A 59 -0.64 2.85 -13.17
N LEU A 60 -0.50 2.23 -11.99
CA LEU A 60 0.61 1.29 -11.71
C LEU A 60 0.62 0.11 -12.69
N ARG A 61 -0.55 -0.48 -12.96
CA ARG A 61 -0.68 -1.58 -13.93
C ARG A 61 -0.30 -1.14 -15.33
N ALA A 62 -0.76 0.03 -15.77
CA ALA A 62 -0.39 0.57 -17.08
C ALA A 62 1.12 0.79 -17.20
N ILE A 63 1.78 1.27 -16.14
CA ILE A 63 3.24 1.43 -16.10
C ILE A 63 3.95 0.07 -16.09
N GLN A 64 3.46 -0.91 -15.32
CA GLN A 64 4.01 -2.27 -15.29
C GLN A 64 3.88 -2.98 -16.65
N ASP A 65 2.73 -2.89 -17.30
CA ASP A 65 2.52 -3.41 -18.65
C ASP A 65 3.50 -2.76 -19.63
N LYS A 66 3.72 -1.45 -19.50
CA LYS A 66 4.69 -0.72 -20.33
C LYS A 66 6.13 -1.21 -20.07
N ILE A 67 6.52 -1.39 -18.81
CA ILE A 67 7.82 -1.96 -18.43
C ILE A 67 7.98 -3.37 -19.02
N GLN A 68 6.96 -4.22 -18.97
CA GLN A 68 7.03 -5.57 -19.53
C GLN A 68 7.19 -5.57 -21.05
N ASN A 69 6.55 -4.62 -21.74
CA ASN A 69 6.55 -4.57 -23.21
C ASN A 69 7.79 -3.90 -23.79
N CYS A 70 8.33 -2.84 -23.18
CA CYS A 70 9.44 -2.06 -23.75
C CYS A 70 10.58 -1.74 -22.77
N GLY A 71 10.50 -2.25 -21.54
CA GLY A 71 11.51 -2.06 -20.51
C GLY A 71 11.39 -0.71 -19.76
N PRO A 72 12.09 -0.54 -18.63
CA PRO A 72 12.04 0.71 -17.85
C PRO A 72 12.47 1.95 -18.63
N ALA A 73 13.31 1.79 -19.65
CA ALA A 73 13.82 2.88 -20.47
C ALA A 73 12.75 3.55 -21.36
N CYS A 74 11.59 2.91 -21.60
CA CYS A 74 10.53 3.54 -22.37
C CYS A 74 9.59 4.42 -21.53
N LEU A 75 9.80 4.46 -20.21
CA LEU A 75 9.05 5.32 -19.32
C LEU A 75 9.50 6.78 -19.47
N THR A 76 8.56 7.69 -19.29
CA THR A 76 8.84 9.11 -19.07
C THR A 76 9.29 9.34 -17.63
N ARG A 77 9.98 10.46 -17.39
CA ARG A 77 10.37 10.87 -16.02
C ARG A 77 9.17 10.88 -15.06
N GLU A 78 8.04 11.39 -15.52
CA GLU A 78 6.83 11.51 -14.71
C GLU A 78 6.21 10.14 -14.39
N GLU A 79 6.20 9.20 -15.34
CA GLU A 79 5.76 7.83 -15.09
C GLU A 79 6.64 7.12 -14.06
N VAL A 80 7.97 7.32 -14.09
CA VAL A 80 8.87 6.72 -13.10
C VAL A 80 8.64 7.31 -11.71
N ALA A 81 8.48 8.64 -11.61
CA ALA A 81 8.18 9.31 -10.34
C ALA A 81 6.85 8.83 -9.76
N ARG A 82 5.79 8.75 -10.57
CA ARG A 82 4.49 8.23 -10.16
C ARG A 82 4.56 6.76 -9.74
N PHE A 83 5.31 5.93 -10.47
CA PHE A 83 5.51 4.53 -10.12
C PHE A 83 6.13 4.40 -8.72
N GLY A 84 7.19 5.17 -8.43
CA GLY A 84 7.80 5.19 -7.11
C GLY A 84 6.86 5.67 -6.00
N LEU A 85 6.10 6.74 -6.26
CA LEU A 85 5.14 7.31 -5.31
C LEU A 85 3.95 6.39 -5.00
N ALA A 86 3.55 5.58 -5.97
CA ALA A 86 2.43 4.67 -5.85
C ALA A 86 2.83 3.27 -5.32
N SER A 87 4.11 2.92 -5.34
CA SER A 87 4.61 1.67 -4.74
C SER A 87 4.30 1.57 -3.25
N ARG A 88 4.03 0.36 -2.77
CA ARG A 88 3.77 0.06 -1.35
C ARG A 88 4.49 -1.24 -0.97
N GLY A 89 4.71 -1.42 0.34
CA GLY A 89 5.43 -2.59 0.87
C GLY A 89 6.91 -2.65 0.49
N ILE A 90 7.65 -3.54 1.15
CA ILE A 90 9.10 -3.71 0.94
C ILE A 90 9.40 -4.09 -0.52
N GLU A 91 8.63 -5.04 -1.06
CA GLU A 91 8.83 -5.54 -2.44
C GLU A 91 8.51 -4.48 -3.50
N GLY A 92 7.40 -3.73 -3.34
CA GLY A 92 7.01 -2.69 -4.29
C GLY A 92 7.99 -1.51 -4.28
N VAL A 93 8.52 -1.14 -3.12
CA VAL A 93 9.55 -0.10 -3.00
C VAL A 93 10.87 -0.55 -3.63
N ALA A 94 11.28 -1.81 -3.43
CA ALA A 94 12.45 -2.37 -4.09
C ALA A 94 12.30 -2.37 -5.62
N GLN A 95 11.14 -2.80 -6.12
CA GLN A 95 10.84 -2.78 -7.56
C GLN A 95 10.89 -1.35 -8.13
N ALA A 96 10.30 -0.36 -7.45
CA ALA A 96 10.36 1.04 -7.88
C ALA A 96 11.79 1.57 -7.95
N ARG A 97 12.64 1.21 -6.98
CA ARG A 97 14.05 1.58 -6.98
C ARG A 97 14.81 0.98 -8.18
N GLU A 98 14.56 -0.28 -8.51
CA GLU A 98 15.16 -0.92 -9.69
C GLU A 98 14.73 -0.24 -11.00
N VAL A 99 13.43 0.06 -11.14
CA VAL A 99 12.88 0.78 -12.30
C VAL A 99 13.51 2.16 -12.43
N LEU A 100 13.64 2.89 -11.32
CA LEU A 100 14.27 4.21 -11.28
C LEU A 100 15.74 4.15 -11.71
N PHE A 101 16.53 3.22 -11.17
CA PHE A 101 17.93 3.05 -11.56
C PHE A 101 18.10 2.65 -13.02
N ALA A 102 17.26 1.73 -13.52
CA ALA A 102 17.29 1.32 -14.92
C ALA A 102 16.96 2.49 -15.85
N TRP A 103 15.98 3.32 -15.48
CA TRP A 103 15.61 4.51 -16.23
C TRP A 103 16.72 5.57 -16.23
N GLU A 104 17.33 5.88 -15.08
CA GLU A 104 18.43 6.88 -15.00
C GLU A 104 19.65 6.44 -15.82
N ARG A 105 19.96 5.14 -15.83
CA ARG A 105 21.06 4.60 -16.65
C ARG A 105 20.78 4.78 -18.15
N ALA A 106 19.51 4.69 -18.56
CA ALA A 106 19.10 4.88 -19.95
C ALA A 106 19.00 6.36 -20.37
N HIS A 107 18.88 7.28 -19.40
CA HIS A 107 18.71 8.72 -19.64
C HIS A 107 19.78 9.56 -18.92
N PRO A 108 21.06 9.40 -19.27
CA PRO A 108 22.16 10.05 -18.55
C PRO A 108 22.14 11.58 -18.64
N ASP A 109 21.48 12.14 -19.66
CA ASP A 109 21.39 13.58 -19.89
C ASP A 109 20.25 14.25 -19.12
N VAL A 110 19.38 13.47 -18.47
CA VAL A 110 18.27 14.00 -17.68
C VAL A 110 18.71 14.16 -16.22
N PRO A 111 18.36 15.28 -15.53
CA PRO A 111 18.69 15.45 -14.12
C PRO A 111 18.22 14.27 -13.29
N ARG A 112 18.98 13.87 -12.27
CA ARG A 112 18.57 12.77 -11.40
C ARG A 112 17.28 13.08 -10.64
N MET A 113 16.53 12.05 -10.28
CA MET A 113 15.29 12.17 -9.51
C MET A 113 15.56 11.94 -8.01
N TYR A 114 16.41 12.79 -7.42
CA TYR A 114 16.81 12.68 -6.01
C TYR A 114 15.61 12.67 -5.05
N GLU A 115 14.59 13.51 -5.32
CA GLU A 115 13.35 13.56 -4.54
C GLU A 115 12.61 12.21 -4.48
N VAL A 116 12.62 11.46 -5.58
CA VAL A 116 11.98 10.13 -5.66
C VAL A 116 12.82 9.11 -4.90
N PHE A 117 14.16 9.20 -4.96
CA PHE A 117 15.04 8.34 -4.16
C PHE A 117 14.86 8.54 -2.66
N GLU A 118 14.80 9.80 -2.21
CA GLU A 118 14.60 10.12 -0.79
C GLU A 118 13.27 9.56 -0.30
N GLN A 119 12.20 9.73 -1.08
CA GLN A 119 10.88 9.18 -0.72
C GLN A 119 10.88 7.65 -0.69
N LEU A 120 11.47 6.98 -1.69
CA LEU A 120 11.58 5.52 -1.69
C LEU A 120 12.38 5.01 -0.48
N TYR A 121 13.40 5.74 -0.03
CA TYR A 121 14.14 5.39 1.18
C TYR A 121 13.27 5.52 2.43
N MET A 122 12.53 6.62 2.57
CA MET A 122 11.60 6.81 3.69
C MET A 122 10.49 5.74 3.72
N MET A 123 9.99 5.35 2.55
CA MET A 123 8.99 4.29 2.41
C MET A 123 9.55 2.91 2.75
N GLU A 124 10.81 2.63 2.40
CA GLU A 124 11.50 1.39 2.78
C GLU A 124 11.67 1.26 4.30
N ASP A 125 12.05 2.35 4.96
CA ASP A 125 12.21 2.40 6.42
C ASP A 125 10.88 2.19 7.14
N ALA A 126 9.82 2.88 6.69
CA ALA A 126 8.47 2.69 7.20
C ALA A 126 7.96 1.25 6.98
N ALA A 127 8.16 0.69 5.78
CA ALA A 127 7.74 -0.68 5.48
C ALA A 127 8.49 -1.72 6.31
N ARG A 128 9.77 -1.48 6.63
CA ARG A 128 10.55 -2.35 7.51
C ARG A 128 10.08 -2.26 8.96
N GLY A 129 9.83 -1.06 9.47
CA GLY A 129 9.30 -0.87 10.82
C GLY A 129 7.97 -1.62 11.03
N MET A 130 7.03 -1.51 10.09
CA MET A 130 5.76 -2.26 10.15
C MET A 130 5.97 -3.78 10.12
N ALA A 131 6.88 -4.29 9.28
CA ALA A 131 7.17 -5.72 9.22
C ALA A 131 7.80 -6.25 10.53
N GLU A 132 8.67 -5.46 11.16
CA GLU A 132 9.28 -5.79 12.46
C GLU A 132 8.24 -5.77 13.59
N GLU A 133 7.31 -4.81 13.59
CA GLU A 133 6.20 -4.75 14.54
C GLU A 133 5.24 -5.94 14.40
N GLU A 134 4.94 -6.36 13.16
CA GLU A 134 4.08 -7.51 12.91
C GLU A 134 4.73 -8.83 13.37
N ASP A 135 6.05 -8.99 13.16
CA ASP A 135 6.80 -10.16 13.60
C ASP A 135 6.90 -10.24 15.14
N ALA A 136 7.08 -9.09 15.80
CA ALA A 136 7.05 -8.99 17.25
C ALA A 136 5.68 -9.38 17.81
N ALA A 137 4.59 -8.82 17.27
CA ALA A 137 3.22 -9.14 17.69
C ALA A 137 2.87 -10.63 17.48
N ARG A 138 3.34 -11.23 16.39
CA ARG A 138 3.15 -12.67 16.09
C ARG A 138 3.92 -13.56 17.06
N SER A 139 5.11 -13.13 17.46
CA SER A 139 5.94 -13.83 18.45
C SER A 139 5.33 -13.80 19.84
N GLU A 140 4.69 -12.70 20.23
CA GLU A 140 3.97 -12.57 21.51
C GLU A 140 2.65 -13.37 21.53
N ALA A 141 1.99 -13.55 20.38
CA ALA A 141 0.74 -14.28 20.26
C ALA A 141 0.88 -15.82 20.22
N SER A 142 2.10 -16.35 20.10
CA SER A 142 2.35 -17.80 20.09
C SER A 142 2.43 -18.37 21.52
N PRO A 143 1.51 -19.28 21.94
CA PRO A 143 1.61 -19.91 23.25
C PRO A 143 2.83 -20.83 23.27
N GLN A 144 3.74 -20.59 24.21
CA GLN A 144 4.85 -21.53 24.45
C GLN A 144 4.27 -22.93 24.71
N PRO A 145 4.83 -24.00 24.13
CA PRO A 145 4.38 -25.34 24.45
C PRO A 145 4.64 -25.57 25.94
N LEU A 146 3.57 -25.88 26.69
CA LEU A 146 3.66 -26.36 28.06
C LEU A 146 4.62 -27.56 28.07
N ALA A 147 5.81 -27.36 28.65
CA ALA A 147 6.76 -28.42 28.87
C ALA A 147 6.08 -29.51 29.71
N ALA A 148 6.00 -30.71 29.14
CA ALA A 148 5.45 -31.92 29.76
C ALA A 148 6.40 -32.52 30.80
#